data_AF-A0A1C0SUA1-F1
#
_entry.id   AF-A0A1C0SUA1-F1
#
_cell.length_a   1.000
_cell.length_b   1.000
_cell.length_c   1.000
_cell.angle_alpha   90.00
_cell.angle_beta   90.00
_cell.angle_gamma   90.00
#
_symmetry.space_group_name_H-M   'P 1'
#
loop_
_entity.id
_entity.type
_entity.pdbx_description
1 polymer ?
#
loop_
_entity_poly.entity_id
_entity_poly.type
_entity_poly.pdbx_seq_one_letter_code
_entity_poly.pdbx_strand_id
1 'polypeptide(L)'
;MDQQSFVVSGRGAKPPSSVPELKEAFRLRARGLKGGRLEVAKFTLSHPYDVAFASAREVAERAGVSTTTVMRLINDLGFEKYAAFQQLFREELRRGRQ
;
A
#
# COMPACT_ATOMS: atom_id res chain seq x y z
N MET A 1 9.76 -19.12 12.78
CA MET A 1 9.50 -17.69 12.48
C MET A 1 8.12 -17.63 11.85
N ASP A 2 7.19 -17.08 12.62
CA ASP A 2 5.74 -17.21 12.46
C ASP A 2 5.26 -16.66 11.11
N GLN A 3 4.81 -17.55 10.22
CA GLN A 3 4.10 -17.18 8.99
C GLN A 3 2.66 -16.86 9.38
N GLN A 4 2.43 -15.66 9.90
CA GLN A 4 1.10 -15.26 10.32
C GLN A 4 0.21 -15.06 9.10
N SER A 5 -0.59 -16.10 8.82
CA SER A 5 -1.70 -16.12 7.89
C SER A 5 -2.71 -15.04 8.28
N PHE A 6 -2.70 -13.91 7.57
CA PHE A 6 -3.76 -12.90 7.68
C PHE A 6 -4.78 -13.16 6.58
N VAL A 7 -5.72 -14.05 6.85
CA VAL A 7 -6.99 -14.06 6.12
C VAL A 7 -7.81 -12.86 6.62
N VAL A 8 -7.92 -11.82 5.79
CA VAL A 8 -8.97 -10.81 5.97
C VAL A 8 -9.92 -10.88 4.79
N SER A 9 -11.09 -11.42 5.10
CA SER A 9 -12.34 -11.15 4.40
C SER A 9 -12.68 -9.67 4.55
N GLY A 10 -12.60 -8.91 3.46
CA GLY A 10 -12.80 -7.45 3.50
C GLY A 10 -13.40 -6.88 2.22
N ARG A 11 -14.72 -7.08 2.05
CA ARG A 11 -15.64 -6.29 1.19
C ARG A 11 -15.14 -5.91 -0.22
N GLY A 12 -15.37 -6.79 -1.20
CA GLY A 12 -15.86 -6.54 -2.58
C GLY A 12 -15.39 -5.36 -3.43
N ALA A 13 -14.44 -4.53 -3.00
CA ALA A 13 -13.88 -3.42 -3.75
C ALA A 13 -12.69 -3.96 -4.53
N LYS A 14 -12.74 -3.78 -5.85
CA LYS A 14 -11.65 -4.17 -6.74
C LYS A 14 -10.37 -3.45 -6.27
N PRO A 15 -9.22 -4.16 -6.17
CA PRO A 15 -7.96 -3.50 -5.88
C PRO A 15 -7.71 -2.44 -6.96
N PRO A 16 -7.30 -1.21 -6.59
CA PRO A 16 -6.99 -0.18 -7.56
C PRO A 16 -5.91 -0.67 -8.51
N SER A 17 -6.11 -0.49 -9.81
CA SER A 17 -5.20 -0.98 -10.84
C SER A 17 -4.23 0.12 -11.32
N SER A 18 -4.25 1.29 -10.68
CA SER A 18 -3.34 2.40 -10.98
C SER A 18 -3.12 3.29 -9.74
N VAL A 19 -1.97 3.99 -9.66
CA VAL A 19 -1.70 4.97 -8.59
C VAL A 19 -2.74 6.12 -8.52
N PRO A 20 -3.30 6.66 -9.62
CA PRO A 20 -4.42 7.60 -9.54
C PRO A 20 -5.65 7.03 -8.81
N GLU A 21 -6.07 5.80 -9.12
CA GLU A 21 -7.16 5.13 -8.39
C GLU A 21 -6.79 4.91 -6.92
N LEU A 22 -5.54 4.54 -6.64
CA LEU A 22 -5.04 4.38 -5.28
C LEU A 22 -5.08 5.72 -4.51
N LYS A 23 -4.72 6.83 -5.14
CA LYS A 23 -4.80 8.19 -4.58
C LYS A 23 -6.24 8.56 -4.25
N GLU A 24 -7.19 8.24 -5.13
CA GLU A 24 -8.61 8.45 -4.85
C GLU A 24 -9.11 7.58 -3.69
N ALA A 25 -8.75 6.29 -3.67
CA ALA A 25 -9.08 5.39 -2.57
C ALA A 25 -8.52 5.90 -1.23
N PHE A 26 -7.26 6.36 -1.22
CA PHE A 26 -6.68 7.03 -0.06
C PHE A 26 -7.42 8.30 0.27
N ARG A 27 -7.79 9.16 -0.67
CA ARG A 27 -8.51 10.41 -0.39
C ARG A 27 -9.87 10.15 0.27
N LEU A 28 -10.60 9.14 -0.20
CA LEU A 28 -11.89 8.72 0.38
C LEU A 28 -11.72 8.15 1.79
N ARG A 29 -10.65 7.39 2.04
CA ARG A 29 -10.41 6.70 3.32
C ARG A 29 -9.52 7.47 4.30
N ALA A 30 -8.78 8.49 3.85
CA ALA A 30 -7.86 9.31 4.63
C ALA A 30 -8.55 10.02 5.77
N ARG A 31 -9.84 10.34 5.64
CA ARG A 31 -10.66 10.87 6.73
C ARG A 31 -10.73 9.94 7.96
N GLY A 32 -10.53 8.63 7.77
CA GLY A 32 -10.48 7.62 8.83
C GLY A 32 -9.09 7.05 9.12
N LEU A 33 -8.07 7.37 8.32
CA LEU A 33 -6.70 6.91 8.53
C LEU A 33 -6.04 7.77 9.59
N LYS A 34 -5.80 7.21 10.79
CA LYS A 34 -5.06 7.85 11.88
C LYS A 34 -3.88 6.97 12.33
N GLY A 35 -2.80 7.60 12.76
CA GLY A 35 -1.58 6.94 13.21
C GLY A 35 -0.82 6.24 12.08
N GLY A 36 -0.23 5.08 12.34
CA GLY A 36 0.68 4.40 11.40
C GLY A 36 0.10 4.11 10.01
N ARG A 37 -1.21 3.91 9.87
CA ARG A 37 -1.84 3.71 8.54
C ARG A 37 -1.78 4.97 7.67
N LEU A 38 -1.87 6.16 8.28
CA LEU A 38 -1.73 7.43 7.58
C LEU A 38 -0.27 7.64 7.14
N GLU A 39 0.69 7.31 8.00
CA GLU A 39 2.11 7.42 7.67
C GLU A 39 2.51 6.50 6.51
N VAL A 40 2.01 5.27 6.46
CA VAL A 40 2.25 4.38 5.29
C VAL A 40 1.63 4.96 4.02
N ALA A 41 0.40 5.47 4.09
CA ALA A 41 -0.27 6.08 2.94
C ALA A 41 0.51 7.32 2.43
N LYS A 42 0.97 8.19 3.33
CA LYS A 42 1.80 9.35 2.97
C LYS A 42 3.15 8.92 2.39
N PHE A 43 3.81 7.95 3.02
CA PHE A 43 5.09 7.42 2.55
C PHE A 43 4.96 6.89 1.13
N THR A 44 3.91 6.12 0.86
CA THR A 44 3.67 5.56 -0.49
C THR A 44 3.39 6.62 -1.55
N LEU A 45 2.74 7.71 -1.19
CA LEU A 45 2.51 8.85 -2.10
C LEU A 45 3.76 9.73 -2.29
N SER A 46 4.62 9.83 -1.28
CA SER A 46 5.82 10.68 -1.31
C SER A 46 7.02 9.96 -1.95
N HIS A 47 7.11 8.63 -1.75
CA HIS A 47 8.22 7.80 -2.21
C HIS A 47 7.74 6.61 -3.07
N PRO A 48 7.12 6.88 -4.24
CA PRO A 48 6.61 5.81 -5.11
C PRO A 48 7.73 4.91 -5.65
N TYR A 49 8.95 5.45 -5.83
CA TYR A 49 10.12 4.68 -6.25
C TYR A 49 10.52 3.65 -5.21
N ASP A 50 10.72 4.07 -3.95
CA ASP A 50 11.04 3.16 -2.86
C ASP A 50 10.01 2.04 -2.73
N VAL A 51 8.72 2.35 -2.82
CA VAL A 51 7.67 1.33 -2.75
C VAL A 51 7.73 0.36 -3.93
N ALA A 52 8.07 0.85 -5.12
CA ALA A 52 8.18 0.02 -6.31
C ALA A 52 9.34 -0.99 -6.24
N PHE A 53 10.41 -0.71 -5.50
CA PHE A 53 11.61 -1.56 -5.46
C PHE A 53 11.89 -2.22 -4.11
N ALA A 54 11.43 -1.64 -3.01
CA ALA A 54 11.62 -2.16 -1.66
C ALA A 54 10.56 -3.22 -1.29
N SER A 55 10.88 -4.03 -0.29
CA SER A 55 9.95 -5.03 0.26
C SER A 55 8.98 -4.40 1.26
N ALA A 56 7.86 -5.08 1.56
CA ALA A 56 6.88 -4.62 2.56
C ALA A 56 7.52 -4.26 3.90
N ARG A 57 8.50 -5.06 4.34
CA ARG A 57 9.27 -4.83 5.57
C ARG A 57 10.11 -3.55 5.48
N GLU A 58 10.87 -3.37 4.42
CA GLU A 58 11.70 -2.18 4.24
C GLU A 58 10.86 -0.90 4.15
N VAL A 59 9.73 -0.94 3.44
CA VAL A 59 8.79 0.19 3.41
C VAL A 59 8.21 0.47 4.78
N ALA A 60 7.89 -0.57 5.56
CA ALA A 60 7.42 -0.40 6.92
C ALA A 60 8.48 0.28 7.80
N GLU A 61 9.74 -0.18 7.72
CA GLU A 61 10.86 0.39 8.48
C GLU A 61 11.10 1.86 8.09
N ARG A 62 11.11 2.18 6.78
CA ARG A 62 11.26 3.55 6.27
C ARG A 62 10.09 4.46 6.63
N ALA A 63 8.88 3.92 6.69
CA ALA A 63 7.69 4.64 7.13
C ALA A 63 7.56 4.72 8.66
N GLY A 64 8.46 4.09 9.43
CA GLY A 64 8.42 4.08 10.89
C GLY A 64 7.24 3.29 11.48
N VAL A 65 6.78 2.25 10.77
CA VAL A 65 5.64 1.42 11.18
C VAL A 65 5.98 -0.07 11.14
N SER A 66 5.12 -0.90 11.73
CA SER A 66 5.22 -2.35 11.62
C SER A 66 4.75 -2.85 10.25
N THR A 67 5.37 -3.92 9.73
CA THR A 67 4.96 -4.60 8.48
C THR A 67 3.47 -4.98 8.47
N THR A 68 2.92 -5.38 9.62
CA THR A 68 1.48 -5.67 9.80
C THR A 68 0.59 -4.45 9.53
N THR A 69 1.05 -3.23 9.84
CA THR A 69 0.32 -1.99 9.52
C THR A 69 0.25 -1.75 8.02
N VAL A 70 1.34 -2.02 7.31
CA VAL A 70 1.37 -1.97 5.83
C VAL A 70 0.43 -3.01 5.24
N MET A 71 0.51 -4.26 5.71
CA MET A 71 -0.37 -5.34 5.26
C MET A 71 -1.85 -5.03 5.52
N ARG A 72 -2.19 -4.48 6.69
CA ARG A 72 -3.55 -4.03 7.00
C ARG A 72 -4.03 -2.91 6.07
N LEU A 73 -3.16 -1.97 5.70
CA LEU A 73 -3.51 -0.89 4.79
C LEU A 73 -3.83 -1.41 3.38
N ILE A 74 -2.95 -2.24 2.82
CA ILE A 74 -3.15 -2.79 1.48
C ILE A 74 -4.35 -3.74 1.45
N ASN A 75 -4.58 -4.47 2.54
CA ASN A 75 -5.73 -5.36 2.63
C ASN A 75 -7.05 -4.59 2.76
N ASP A 76 -7.06 -3.47 3.50
CA ASP A 76 -8.21 -2.56 3.50
C ASP A 76 -8.52 -2.11 2.07
N LEU A 77 -7.49 -1.79 1.26
CA LEU A 77 -7.58 -1.42 -0.16
C LEU A 77 -8.00 -2.56 -1.09
N GLY A 78 -8.10 -3.81 -0.62
CA GLY A 78 -8.48 -4.98 -1.41
C GLY A 78 -7.31 -5.78 -1.97
N PHE A 79 -6.06 -5.50 -1.57
CA PHE A 79 -4.90 -6.30 -1.95
C PHE A 79 -4.66 -7.44 -0.95
N GLU A 80 -4.52 -8.66 -1.47
CA GLU A 80 -4.08 -9.80 -0.66
C GLU A 80 -2.57 -9.82 -0.44
N LYS A 81 -1.79 -9.29 -1.39
CA LYS A 81 -0.33 -9.37 -1.39
C LYS A 81 0.31 -8.01 -1.65
N TYR A 82 1.39 -7.74 -0.92
CA TYR A 82 2.20 -6.54 -1.15
C TYR A 82 2.77 -6.47 -2.57
N ALA A 83 3.08 -7.61 -3.18
CA ALA A 83 3.59 -7.66 -4.56
C ALA A 83 2.60 -7.10 -5.60
N ALA A 84 1.29 -7.24 -5.37
CA ALA A 84 0.26 -6.64 -6.23
C ALA A 84 0.24 -5.12 -6.08
N PHE A 85 0.34 -4.64 -4.84
CA PHE A 85 0.47 -3.22 -4.53
C PHE A 85 1.74 -2.62 -5.15
N GLN A 86 2.89 -3.29 -5.02
CA GLN A 86 4.18 -2.89 -5.58
C GLN A 86 4.18 -2.79 -7.12
N GLN A 87 3.44 -3.69 -7.79
CA GLN A 87 3.30 -3.65 -9.26
C GLN A 87 2.68 -2.34 -9.73
N LEU A 88 1.69 -1.79 -9.04
CA LEU A 88 1.05 -0.53 -9.42
C LEU A 88 2.04 0.62 -9.47
N PHE A 89 2.93 0.70 -8.48
CA PHE A 89 3.97 1.73 -8.45
C PHE A 89 4.99 1.52 -9.57
N ARG A 90 5.37 0.27 -9.88
CA ARG A 90 6.25 -0.04 -11.01
C ARG A 90 5.62 0.35 -12.35
N GLU A 91 4.34 0.06 -12.54
CA GLU A 91 3.60 0.41 -13.75
C GLU A 91 3.47 1.92 -13.93
N GLU A 92 3.19 2.65 -12.85
CA GLU A 92 3.09 4.11 -12.89
C GLU A 92 4.44 4.79 -13.14
N LEU A 93 5.53 4.29 -12.53
CA LEU A 93 6.88 4.76 -12.84
C LEU A 93 7.28 4.47 -14.30
N ARG A 94 6.79 3.37 -14.86
CA ARG A 94 6.98 3.04 -16.28
C ARG A 94 6.17 4.00 -17.17
N ARG A 95 4.95 4.34 -16.78
CA ARG A 95 4.03 5.20 -17.54
C ARG A 95 4.41 6.68 -17.49
N GLY A 96 4.92 7.17 -16.37
CA GLY A 96 5.34 8.56 -16.17
C GLY A 96 6.67 8.95 -16.83
N ARG A 97 7.32 8.03 -17.55
CA ARG A 97 8.59 8.26 -18.27
C ARG A 97 8.41 8.31 -19.79
N GLN A 98 7.29 8.82 -20.28
CA GLN A 98 6.98 9.02 -21.70
C GLN A 98 6.86 10.50 -22.03
#